data_AF-A0A2S5R6S8-F1
#
_entry.id   AF-A0A2S5R6S8-F1
#
_cell.length_a   1.000
_cell.length_b   1.000
_cell.length_c   1.000
_cell.angle_alpha   90.00
_cell.angle_beta   90.00
_cell.angle_gamma   90.00
#
_symmetry.space_group_name_H-M   'P 1'
#
loop_
_entity.id
_entity.type
_entity.pdbx_description
1 polymer ?
#
loop_
_entity_poly.entity_id
_entity_poly.type
_entity_poly.pdbx_seq_one_letter_code
_entity_poly.pdbx_strand_id
1 'polypeptide(L)'
;MPISLLCTPDSWRILPSSPGNINYWDDIEKYCQHWENSAVIRQRIENLNKASAHIALFLEYVPQNFDAHFKNILTDAKRIYLIDFGLALSSRFDLSEKEKEFLKQHQSYDQACAAVNLLHCIITSLFGKEHWEIRLHKYLAGELSNVPPAINTIINRYAPIALLMDEFFQKLQKESKSTPYPATQLEKLLRAISSETT
;
A
#
# COMPACT_ATOMS: atom_id res chain seq x y z
N MET A 1 -23.83 20.84 -9.81
CA MET A 1 -24.35 19.62 -9.15
C MET A 1 -23.19 18.65 -9.05
N PRO A 2 -22.82 18.17 -7.86
CA PRO A 2 -21.78 17.16 -7.75
C PRO A 2 -22.30 15.81 -8.17
N ILE A 3 -21.58 15.19 -9.10
CA ILE A 3 -21.91 13.88 -9.66
C ILE A 3 -20.98 12.90 -8.95
N SER A 4 -21.52 11.92 -8.23
CA SER A 4 -20.75 10.75 -7.79
C SER A 4 -21.01 9.61 -8.77
N LEU A 5 -20.02 9.24 -9.59
CA LEU A 5 -20.15 8.21 -10.65
C LEU A 5 -19.85 6.81 -10.10
N LEU A 6 -20.81 5.89 -10.07
CA LEU A 6 -20.56 4.47 -9.78
C LEU A 6 -20.19 3.72 -11.08
N CYS A 7 -19.04 3.02 -11.14
CA CYS A 7 -18.64 2.22 -12.31
C CYS A 7 -18.93 0.72 -12.12
N THR A 8 -19.93 0.15 -12.80
CA THR A 8 -20.12 -1.31 -12.99
C THR A 8 -19.84 -1.66 -14.46
N PRO A 9 -19.59 -2.93 -14.84
CA PRO A 9 -19.13 -3.28 -16.20
C PRO A 9 -20.00 -2.72 -17.34
N ASP A 10 -21.31 -2.57 -17.10
CA ASP A 10 -22.28 -2.23 -18.16
C ASP A 10 -23.14 -0.98 -17.86
N SER A 11 -22.91 -0.22 -16.76
CA SER A 11 -23.69 1.00 -16.52
C SER A 11 -23.04 2.03 -15.59
N TRP A 12 -23.29 3.32 -15.88
CA TRP A 12 -23.02 4.47 -15.01
C TRP A 12 -24.30 4.88 -14.26
N ARG A 13 -24.21 5.09 -12.94
CA ARG A 13 -25.30 5.68 -12.14
C ARG A 13 -24.79 6.88 -11.37
N ILE A 14 -25.52 8.00 -11.45
CA ILE A 14 -25.25 9.21 -10.68
C ILE A 14 -25.92 9.05 -9.32
N LEU A 15 -25.14 9.05 -8.24
CA LEU A 15 -25.70 9.08 -6.89
C LEU A 15 -26.00 10.53 -6.47
N PRO A 16 -27.20 10.82 -5.94
CA PRO A 16 -27.52 12.12 -5.39
C PRO A 16 -26.80 12.27 -4.05
N SER A 17 -25.58 12.79 -4.08
CA SER A 17 -24.88 13.23 -2.88
C SER A 17 -24.19 14.57 -3.15
N SER A 18 -24.32 15.48 -2.20
CA SER A 18 -23.43 16.64 -2.07
C SER A 18 -22.40 16.28 -1.01
N PRO A 19 -21.32 15.53 -1.35
CA PRO A 19 -20.19 15.51 -0.44
C PRO A 19 -19.75 16.97 -0.29
N GLY A 20 -19.71 17.45 0.95
CA GLY A 20 -19.01 18.70 1.24
C GLY A 20 -17.57 18.60 0.72
N ASN A 21 -16.90 19.75 0.54
CA ASN A 21 -15.52 19.79 0.06
C ASN A 21 -14.65 18.81 0.87
N ILE A 22 -14.28 17.67 0.28
CA ILE A 22 -13.55 16.62 0.99
C ILE A 22 -12.08 16.99 0.94
N ASN A 23 -11.65 17.82 1.88
CA ASN A 23 -10.24 18.13 2.02
C ASN A 23 -9.55 16.98 2.78
N TYR A 24 -8.91 16.08 2.03
CA TYR A 24 -8.10 14.99 2.59
C TYR A 24 -6.70 15.45 3.03
N TRP A 25 -6.27 16.64 2.60
CA TRP A 25 -4.87 17.07 2.65
C TRP A 25 -4.81 18.37 3.46
N ASP A 26 -4.83 18.24 4.79
CA ASP A 26 -4.88 19.35 5.75
C ASP A 26 -3.87 20.49 5.43
N ASP A 27 -2.71 20.16 4.88
CA ASP A 27 -1.67 21.10 4.43
C ASP A 27 -1.05 20.66 3.08
N ILE A 28 -1.43 21.34 1.99
CA ILE A 28 -0.97 21.05 0.62
C ILE A 28 0.54 21.30 0.48
N GLU A 29 1.08 22.32 1.13
CA GLU A 29 2.49 22.68 1.00
C GLU A 29 3.36 21.63 1.68
N LYS A 30 2.98 21.20 2.89
CA LYS A 30 3.65 20.10 3.57
C LYS A 30 3.57 18.79 2.78
N TYR A 31 2.42 18.49 2.17
CA TYR A 31 2.27 17.31 1.33
C TYR A 31 3.14 17.40 0.06
N CYS A 32 3.16 18.54 -0.63
CA CYS A 32 4.03 18.75 -1.80
C CYS A 32 5.51 18.64 -1.43
N GLN A 33 5.92 19.22 -0.30
CA GLN A 33 7.29 19.13 0.20
C GLN A 33 7.68 17.68 0.49
N HIS A 34 6.78 16.90 1.12
CA HIS A 34 7.00 15.46 1.34
C HIS A 34 7.30 14.73 0.03
N TRP A 35 6.63 15.12 -1.06
CA TRP A 35 6.80 14.55 -2.40
C TRP A 35 7.76 15.36 -3.28
N GLU A 36 8.82 15.92 -2.70
CA GLU A 36 9.92 16.61 -3.41
C GLU A 36 9.44 17.77 -4.31
N ASN A 37 8.34 18.42 -3.94
CA ASN A 37 7.70 19.50 -4.71
C ASN A 37 7.36 19.11 -6.15
N SER A 38 7.02 17.84 -6.38
CA SER A 38 6.59 17.34 -7.69
C SER A 38 5.40 18.15 -8.23
N ALA A 39 5.61 18.81 -9.38
CA ALA A 39 4.58 19.60 -10.04
C ALA A 39 3.35 18.76 -10.41
N VAL A 40 3.55 17.48 -10.73
CA VAL A 40 2.47 16.52 -11.05
C VAL A 40 1.60 16.24 -9.82
N ILE A 41 2.24 16.06 -8.66
CA ILE A 41 1.53 15.79 -7.40
C ILE A 41 0.76 17.03 -6.94
N ARG A 42 1.37 18.22 -7.02
CA ARG A 42 0.66 19.48 -6.74
C ARG A 42 -0.57 19.65 -7.64
N GLN A 43 -0.39 19.47 -8.95
CA GLN A 43 -1.50 19.60 -9.90
C GLN A 43 -2.63 18.62 -9.62
N ARG A 44 -2.30 17.37 -9.25
CA ARG A 44 -3.30 16.35 -8.87
C ARG A 44 -4.12 16.79 -7.66
N ILE A 45 -3.48 17.30 -6.60
CA ILE A 45 -4.16 17.73 -5.37
C ILE A 45 -5.06 18.94 -5.64
N GLU A 46 -4.55 19.94 -6.36
CA GLU A 46 -5.33 21.12 -6.73
C GLU A 46 -6.57 20.76 -7.57
N ASN A 47 -6.42 19.80 -8.48
CA ASN A 47 -7.54 19.29 -9.28
C ASN A 47 -8.57 18.56 -8.43
N LEU A 48 -8.14 17.75 -7.45
CA LEU A 48 -9.03 17.06 -6.52
C LEU A 48 -9.80 18.05 -5.63
N ASN A 49 -9.14 19.11 -5.14
CA ASN A 49 -9.78 20.15 -4.32
C ASN A 49 -10.78 21.02 -5.09
N LYS A 50 -10.57 21.19 -6.41
CA LYS A 50 -11.49 21.92 -7.30
C LYS A 50 -12.55 21.00 -7.93
N ALA A 51 -12.47 19.69 -7.70
CA ALA A 51 -13.37 18.74 -8.31
C ALA A 51 -14.81 19.02 -7.85
N SER A 52 -15.69 19.29 -8.81
CA SER A 52 -17.10 19.53 -8.52
C SER A 52 -17.89 18.23 -8.38
N ALA A 53 -17.26 17.07 -8.60
CA ALA A 53 -17.85 15.74 -8.72
C ALA A 53 -16.84 14.68 -8.25
N HIS A 54 -17.31 13.54 -7.74
CA HIS A 54 -16.48 12.42 -7.28
C HIS A 54 -16.81 11.15 -8.10
N ILE A 55 -15.96 10.12 -8.05
CA ILE A 55 -16.23 8.83 -8.72
C ILE A 55 -16.12 7.74 -7.66
N ALA A 56 -17.16 6.91 -7.57
CA ALA A 56 -17.18 5.67 -6.83
C ALA A 56 -16.89 4.51 -7.79
N LEU A 57 -15.82 3.76 -7.58
CA LEU A 57 -15.50 2.62 -8.44
C LEU A 57 -16.12 1.35 -7.86
N PHE A 58 -16.84 0.57 -8.69
CA PHE A 58 -17.17 -0.81 -8.36
C PHE A 58 -16.23 -1.72 -9.15
N LEU A 59 -15.39 -2.44 -8.41
CA LEU A 59 -14.31 -3.24 -8.97
C LEU A 59 -14.73 -4.71 -8.92
N GLU A 60 -14.93 -5.31 -10.09
CA GLU A 60 -15.14 -6.77 -10.19
C GLU A 60 -13.85 -7.57 -10.01
N TYR A 61 -12.72 -6.93 -10.27
CA TYR A 61 -11.38 -7.46 -10.07
C TYR A 61 -10.60 -6.49 -9.19
N VAL A 62 -9.81 -6.99 -8.25
CA VAL A 62 -8.98 -6.18 -7.36
C VAL A 62 -7.70 -5.76 -8.09
N PRO A 63 -7.56 -4.48 -8.51
CA PRO A 63 -6.33 -3.96 -9.12
C PRO A 63 -5.18 -3.94 -8.10
N GLN A 64 -3.95 -3.69 -8.59
CA GLN A 64 -2.84 -3.38 -7.70
C GLN A 64 -3.19 -2.08 -6.97
N ASN A 65 -3.32 -2.11 -5.65
CA ASN A 65 -3.83 -1.03 -4.82
C ASN A 65 -2.75 0.03 -4.51
N PHE A 66 -1.48 -0.38 -4.37
CA PHE A 66 -0.34 0.48 -4.01
C PHE A 66 -0.40 1.14 -2.63
N ASP A 67 -1.46 0.95 -1.85
CA ASP A 67 -1.61 1.39 -0.47
C ASP A 67 -2.33 0.34 0.41
N ALA A 68 -2.04 -0.94 0.16
CA ALA A 68 -2.71 -2.08 0.79
C ALA A 68 -2.23 -2.35 2.24
N HIS A 69 -2.44 -1.39 3.14
CA HIS A 69 -2.14 -1.52 4.57
C HIS A 69 -3.38 -1.84 5.41
N PHE A 70 -3.23 -2.36 6.63
CA PHE A 70 -4.38 -2.85 7.42
C PHE A 70 -5.47 -1.82 7.75
N LYS A 71 -5.18 -0.51 7.74
CA LYS A 71 -6.24 0.52 7.88
C LYS A 71 -7.12 0.65 6.64
N ASN A 72 -6.65 0.15 5.49
CA ASN A 72 -7.37 0.07 4.23
C ASN A 72 -8.01 -1.32 4.03
N ILE A 73 -8.07 -2.12 5.10
CA ILE A 73 -8.75 -3.42 5.13
C ILE A 73 -9.83 -3.38 6.21
N LEU A 74 -11.09 -3.50 5.81
CA LEU A 74 -12.24 -3.58 6.71
C LEU A 74 -12.80 -5.02 6.73
N THR A 75 -13.49 -5.41 7.80
CA THR A 75 -14.19 -6.69 7.87
C THR A 75 -15.48 -6.60 8.68
N ASP A 76 -16.50 -7.33 8.26
CA ASP A 76 -17.75 -7.57 9.01
C ASP A 76 -17.76 -8.96 9.69
N ALA A 77 -16.57 -9.54 9.84
CA ALA A 77 -16.31 -10.93 10.26
C ALA A 77 -16.76 -12.03 9.28
N LYS A 78 -17.41 -11.68 8.17
CA LYS A 78 -17.79 -12.63 7.10
C LYS A 78 -16.98 -12.42 5.83
N ARG A 79 -16.61 -11.17 5.55
CA ARG A 79 -15.90 -10.74 4.36
C ARG A 79 -14.80 -9.77 4.73
N ILE A 80 -13.81 -9.69 3.85
CA ILE A 80 -12.76 -8.68 3.89
C ILE A 80 -13.05 -7.69 2.76
N TYR A 81 -12.96 -6.40 3.07
CA TYR A 81 -13.16 -5.30 2.15
C TYR A 81 -11.86 -4.52 2.04
N LEU A 82 -11.36 -4.36 0.81
CA LEU A 82 -10.29 -3.41 0.53
C LEU A 82 -10.92 -2.05 0.23
N ILE A 83 -10.37 -1.01 0.83
CA ILE A 83 -10.79 0.38 0.62
C ILE A 83 -9.60 1.20 0.11
N ASP A 84 -9.87 2.47 -0.20
CA ASP A 84 -8.89 3.42 -0.73
C ASP A 84 -8.15 2.92 -1.99
N PHE A 85 -8.83 3.03 -3.12
CA PHE A 85 -8.27 2.71 -4.43
C PHE A 85 -7.67 3.95 -5.12
N GLY A 86 -7.31 4.99 -4.36
CA GLY A 86 -6.82 6.26 -4.92
C GLY A 86 -5.54 6.12 -5.74
N LEU A 87 -4.74 5.07 -5.48
CA LEU A 87 -3.50 4.75 -6.20
C LEU A 87 -3.60 3.52 -7.10
N ALA A 88 -4.81 2.96 -7.24
CA ALA A 88 -4.97 1.68 -7.90
C ALA A 88 -4.63 1.72 -9.40
N LEU A 89 -3.84 0.76 -9.87
CA LEU A 89 -3.51 0.59 -11.30
C LEU A 89 -3.87 -0.81 -11.79
N SER A 90 -4.34 -0.87 -13.04
CA SER A 90 -4.66 -2.11 -13.74
C SER A 90 -4.12 -2.05 -15.16
N SER A 91 -3.62 -3.17 -15.67
CA SER A 91 -3.23 -3.31 -17.07
C SER A 91 -4.38 -3.15 -18.06
N ARG A 92 -5.63 -3.16 -17.56
CA ARG A 92 -6.86 -2.91 -18.36
C ARG A 92 -7.19 -1.43 -18.50
N PHE A 93 -6.52 -0.55 -17.76
CA PHE A 93 -6.71 0.89 -17.91
C PHE A 93 -5.94 1.43 -19.13
N ASP A 94 -6.34 2.60 -19.62
CA ASP A 94 -5.60 3.32 -20.65
C ASP A 94 -4.34 3.96 -20.04
N LEU A 95 -3.29 3.15 -19.92
CA LEU A 95 -2.02 3.51 -19.29
C LEU A 95 -1.01 4.00 -20.35
N SER A 96 -0.24 5.02 -19.99
CA SER A 96 0.98 5.39 -20.71
C SER A 96 2.05 4.30 -20.62
N GLU A 97 3.04 4.32 -21.52
CA GLU A 97 4.15 3.34 -21.48
C GLU A 97 4.94 3.38 -20.17
N LYS A 98 5.06 4.57 -19.54
CA LYS A 98 5.70 4.72 -18.23
C LYS A 98 4.90 4.04 -17.12
N GLU A 99 3.57 4.16 -17.15
CA GLU A 99 2.69 3.52 -16.16
C GLU A 99 2.64 2.00 -16.34
N LYS A 100 2.69 1.50 -17.57
CA LYS A 100 2.79 0.06 -17.86
C LYS A 100 4.08 -0.52 -17.30
N GLU A 101 5.21 0.14 -17.53
CA GLU A 101 6.50 -0.30 -17.01
C GLU A 101 6.54 -0.21 -15.48
N PHE A 102 6.01 0.87 -14.90
CA PHE A 102 5.86 1.00 -13.45
C PHE A 102 5.05 -0.16 -12.86
N LEU A 103 3.87 -0.45 -13.42
CA LEU A 103 3.02 -1.55 -12.97
C LEU A 103 3.74 -2.90 -13.08
N LYS A 104 4.47 -3.13 -14.18
CA LYS A 104 5.25 -4.35 -14.39
C LYS A 104 6.38 -4.50 -13.36
N GLN A 105 7.07 -3.43 -13.02
CA GLN A 105 8.14 -3.44 -12.03
C GLN A 105 7.62 -3.62 -10.59
N HIS A 106 6.36 -3.27 -10.32
CA HIS A 106 5.81 -3.25 -8.95
C HIS A 106 4.70 -4.30 -8.70
N GLN A 107 4.64 -5.37 -9.49
CA GLN A 107 3.61 -6.42 -9.33
C GLN A 107 3.63 -7.07 -7.93
N SER A 108 4.79 -7.13 -7.30
CA SER A 108 4.98 -7.71 -5.96
C SER A 108 4.75 -6.72 -4.82
N TYR A 109 4.50 -5.44 -5.11
CA TYR A 109 4.55 -4.35 -4.13
C TYR A 109 3.53 -4.52 -3.01
N ASP A 110 2.25 -4.72 -3.34
CA ASP A 110 1.19 -4.87 -2.33
C ASP A 110 1.42 -6.09 -1.45
N GLN A 111 1.89 -7.20 -2.03
CA GLN A 111 2.16 -8.42 -1.27
C GLN A 111 3.34 -8.22 -0.31
N ALA A 112 4.38 -7.52 -0.75
CA ALA A 112 5.53 -7.17 0.10
C ALA A 112 5.12 -6.19 1.21
N CYS A 113 4.30 -5.18 0.90
CA CYS A 113 3.72 -4.26 1.88
C CYS A 113 2.83 -4.98 2.89
N ALA A 114 2.02 -5.96 2.47
CA ALA A 114 1.20 -6.77 3.36
C ALA A 114 2.07 -7.58 4.34
N ALA A 115 3.18 -8.17 3.87
CA ALA A 115 4.12 -8.88 4.72
C ALA A 115 4.77 -7.96 5.77
N VAL A 116 5.18 -6.75 5.37
CA VAL A 116 5.73 -5.74 6.28
C VAL A 116 4.69 -5.33 7.32
N ASN A 117 3.46 -5.01 6.91
CA ASN A 117 2.38 -4.63 7.81
C ASN A 117 2.04 -5.73 8.81
N LEU A 118 2.03 -6.99 8.37
CA LEU A 118 1.83 -8.15 9.23
C LEU A 118 2.93 -8.24 10.31
N LEU A 119 4.20 -8.17 9.90
CA LEU A 119 5.31 -8.23 10.84
C LEU A 119 5.37 -7.02 11.75
N HIS A 120 5.11 -5.83 11.24
CA HIS A 120 4.96 -4.63 12.06
C HIS A 120 3.91 -4.85 13.15
N CYS A 121 2.72 -5.36 12.82
CA CYS A 121 1.69 -5.66 13.81
C CYS A 121 2.11 -6.73 14.83
N ILE A 122 2.72 -7.82 14.40
CA ILE A 122 3.19 -8.89 15.30
C ILE A 122 4.25 -8.35 16.26
N ILE A 123 5.30 -7.72 15.72
CA ILE A 123 6.43 -7.21 16.51
C ILE A 123 5.97 -6.12 17.48
N THR A 124 5.13 -5.19 17.02
CA THR A 124 4.62 -4.13 17.90
C THR A 124 3.68 -4.64 18.98
N SER A 125 2.93 -5.72 18.71
CA SER A 125 2.05 -6.36 19.71
C SER A 125 2.83 -7.17 20.75
N LEU A 126 3.90 -7.86 20.34
CA LEU A 126 4.69 -8.70 21.23
C LEU A 126 5.72 -7.91 22.04
N PHE A 127 6.36 -6.92 21.41
CA PHE A 127 7.53 -6.27 21.96
C PHE A 127 7.35 -4.76 22.17
N GLY A 128 6.21 -4.18 21.78
CA GLY A 128 5.91 -2.76 21.95
C GLY A 128 6.06 -1.95 20.67
N LYS A 129 5.40 -0.78 20.62
CA LYS A 129 5.15 0.00 19.40
C LYS A 129 6.36 0.72 18.81
N GLU A 130 7.38 0.98 19.61
CA GLU A 130 8.52 1.80 19.19
C GLU A 130 9.56 0.95 18.45
N HIS A 131 10.08 1.48 17.34
CA HIS A 131 11.19 0.90 16.56
C HIS A 131 11.02 -0.58 16.24
N TRP A 132 9.92 -0.92 15.55
CA TRP A 132 9.61 -2.30 15.18
C TRP A 132 10.76 -2.93 14.39
N GLU A 133 11.48 -2.16 13.56
CA GLU A 133 12.62 -2.58 12.77
C GLU A 133 13.77 -3.06 13.67
N ILE A 134 14.12 -2.28 14.71
CA ILE A 134 15.15 -2.64 15.69
C ILE A 134 14.73 -3.88 16.47
N ARG A 135 13.45 -3.98 16.84
CA ARG A 135 12.92 -5.13 17.58
C ARG A 135 12.91 -6.40 16.74
N LEU A 136 12.58 -6.31 15.45
CA LEU A 136 12.69 -7.43 14.52
C LEU A 136 14.14 -7.92 14.45
N HIS A 137 15.11 -7.01 14.32
CA HIS A 137 16.54 -7.38 14.34
C HIS A 137 16.95 -8.07 15.65
N LYS A 138 16.57 -7.52 16.81
CA LYS A 138 16.85 -8.12 18.12
C LYS A 138 16.22 -9.50 18.28
N TYR A 139 15.00 -9.68 17.78
CA TYR A 139 14.33 -10.98 17.77
C TYR A 139 15.10 -11.99 16.91
N LEU A 140 15.49 -11.62 15.69
CA LEU A 140 16.26 -12.49 14.80
C LEU A 140 17.66 -12.80 15.34
N ALA A 141 18.22 -11.92 16.17
CA ALA A 141 19.48 -12.14 16.89
C ALA A 141 19.34 -13.01 18.15
N GLY A 142 18.11 -13.39 18.53
CA GLY A 142 17.82 -14.18 19.73
C GLY A 142 17.81 -13.37 21.04
N GLU A 143 17.90 -12.05 20.98
CA GLU A 143 17.83 -11.17 22.15
C GLU A 143 16.39 -10.99 22.68
N LEU A 144 15.39 -11.19 21.81
CA LEU A 144 13.98 -11.23 22.18
C LEU A 144 13.44 -12.66 22.00
N SER A 145 12.65 -13.13 22.96
CA SER A 145 12.17 -14.51 23.03
C SER A 145 10.72 -14.58 23.51
N ASN A 146 10.25 -15.78 23.89
CA ASN A 146 8.88 -16.06 24.35
C ASN A 146 7.79 -15.84 23.30
N VAL A 147 8.09 -16.18 22.04
CA VAL A 147 7.12 -16.11 20.94
C VAL A 147 6.49 -17.48 20.71
N PRO A 148 5.15 -17.59 20.58
CA PRO A 148 4.50 -18.85 20.27
C PRO A 148 5.06 -19.49 18.97
N PRO A 149 5.22 -20.82 18.89
CA PRO A 149 5.85 -21.48 17.74
C PRO A 149 5.22 -21.09 16.39
N ALA A 150 3.90 -20.99 16.31
CA ALA A 150 3.19 -20.57 15.10
C ALA A 150 3.57 -19.14 14.66
N ILE A 151 3.72 -18.22 15.61
CA ILE A 151 4.13 -16.84 15.33
C ILE A 151 5.62 -16.79 14.95
N ASN A 152 6.47 -17.59 15.58
CA ASN A 152 7.89 -17.72 15.19
C ASN A 152 8.02 -18.20 13.74
N THR A 153 7.22 -19.18 13.31
CA THR A 153 7.19 -19.61 11.90
C THR A 153 6.79 -18.48 10.96
N ILE A 154 5.78 -17.68 11.31
CA ILE A 154 5.35 -16.52 10.51
C ILE A 154 6.46 -15.47 10.43
N ILE A 155 7.08 -15.12 11.56
CA ILE A 155 8.15 -14.12 11.59
C ILE A 155 9.31 -14.55 10.71
N ASN A 156 9.82 -15.77 10.88
CA ASN A 156 10.95 -16.26 10.09
C ASN A 156 10.63 -16.34 8.60
N ARG A 157 9.40 -16.69 8.24
CA ARG A 157 8.95 -16.77 6.85
C ARG A 157 8.96 -15.40 6.15
N TYR A 158 8.47 -14.34 6.82
CA TYR A 158 8.30 -13.03 6.19
C TYR A 158 9.41 -12.03 6.51
N ALA A 159 10.29 -12.32 7.49
CA ALA A 159 11.37 -11.43 7.90
C ALA A 159 12.28 -10.97 6.74
N PRO A 160 12.72 -11.85 5.82
CA PRO A 160 13.56 -11.41 4.69
C PRO A 160 12.89 -10.34 3.82
N ILE A 161 11.58 -10.44 3.61
CA ILE A 161 10.80 -9.47 2.83
C ILE A 161 10.69 -8.16 3.61
N ALA A 162 10.37 -8.22 4.90
CA ALA A 162 10.21 -7.03 5.72
C ALA A 162 11.50 -6.24 5.85
N LEU A 163 12.65 -6.90 6.03
CA LEU A 163 13.95 -6.24 6.11
C LEU A 163 14.31 -5.55 4.79
N LEU A 164 14.09 -6.21 3.65
CA LEU A 164 14.37 -5.63 2.34
C LEU A 164 13.45 -4.44 2.01
N MET A 165 12.17 -4.55 2.36
CA MET A 165 11.21 -3.45 2.20
C MET A 165 11.50 -2.30 3.16
N ASP A 166 11.91 -2.57 4.39
CA ASP A 166 12.30 -1.52 5.34
C ASP A 166 13.51 -0.74 4.81
N GLU A 167 14.54 -1.41 4.32
CA GLU A 167 15.69 -0.76 3.68
C GLU A 167 15.25 0.13 2.50
N PHE A 168 14.37 -0.40 1.64
CA PHE A 168 13.79 0.35 0.53
C PHE A 168 13.02 1.58 1.02
N PHE A 169 12.15 1.44 2.02
CA PHE A 169 11.37 2.56 2.57
C PHE A 169 12.26 3.61 3.22
N GLN A 170 13.31 3.20 3.94
CA GLN A 170 14.26 4.13 4.52
C GLN A 170 14.95 4.98 3.44
N LYS A 171 15.42 4.35 2.35
CA LYS A 171 16.00 5.05 1.20
C LYS A 171 14.98 5.96 0.52
N LEU A 172 13.76 5.46 0.30
CA LEU A 172 12.66 6.21 -0.33
C LEU A 172 12.25 7.45 0.51
N GLN A 173 12.32 7.35 1.83
CA GLN A 173 11.90 8.43 2.74
C GLN A 173 13.02 9.42 3.04
N LYS A 174 14.25 8.94 3.22
CA LYS A 174 15.39 9.75 3.71
C LYS A 174 16.33 10.21 2.59
N GLU A 175 16.39 9.48 1.47
CA GLU A 175 17.35 9.75 0.40
C GLU A 175 16.66 10.32 -0.85
N SER A 176 15.73 9.57 -1.47
CA SER A 176 15.05 10.04 -2.68
C SER A 176 13.74 9.31 -2.97
N LYS A 177 12.72 10.03 -3.46
CA LYS A 177 11.48 9.45 -4.01
C LYS A 177 11.69 8.67 -5.31
N SER A 178 12.88 8.75 -5.91
CA SER A 178 13.27 7.97 -7.09
C SER A 178 14.05 6.71 -6.75
N THR A 179 14.14 6.32 -5.46
CA THR A 179 14.76 5.05 -5.07
C THR A 179 14.13 3.88 -5.84
N PRO A 180 14.92 3.05 -6.55
CA PRO A 180 14.38 1.91 -7.30
C PRO A 180 13.77 0.86 -6.37
N TYR A 181 12.60 0.36 -6.73
CA TYR A 181 11.95 -0.75 -6.03
C TYR A 181 12.70 -2.07 -6.28
N PRO A 182 13.03 -2.86 -5.23
CA PRO A 182 13.84 -4.09 -5.36
C PRO A 182 13.01 -5.30 -5.84
N ALA A 183 12.38 -5.15 -7.01
CA ALA A 183 11.42 -6.12 -7.58
C ALA A 183 11.99 -7.55 -7.68
N THR A 184 13.16 -7.70 -8.29
CA THR A 184 13.79 -9.01 -8.55
C THR A 184 14.03 -9.80 -7.27
N GLN A 185 14.54 -9.13 -6.22
CA GLN A 185 14.80 -9.76 -4.93
C GLN A 185 13.49 -10.14 -4.23
N LEU A 186 12.50 -9.26 -4.23
CA LEU A 186 11.21 -9.50 -3.60
C LEU A 186 10.44 -10.63 -4.27
N GLU A 187 10.39 -10.66 -5.59
CA GLU A 187 9.76 -11.75 -6.33
C GLU A 187 10.43 -13.09 -6.06
N LYS A 188 11.77 -13.13 -5.95
CA LYS A 188 12.49 -14.36 -5.60
C LYS A 188 12.09 -14.86 -4.21
N LEU A 189 12.01 -13.97 -3.22
CA LEU A 189 11.59 -14.32 -1.85
C LEU A 189 10.12 -14.79 -1.81
N LEU A 190 9.22 -14.09 -2.50
CA LEU A 190 7.80 -14.43 -2.57
C LEU A 190 7.55 -15.79 -3.24
N ARG A 191 8.31 -16.11 -4.31
CA ARG A 191 8.25 -17.43 -4.95
C ARG A 191 8.72 -18.54 -4.01
N ALA A 192 9.81 -18.31 -3.26
CA ALA A 192 10.32 -19.28 -2.28
C ALA A 192 9.28 -19.57 -1.19
N ILE A 193 8.64 -18.54 -0.64
CA ILE A 193 7.57 -18.70 0.35
C ILE A 193 6.38 -19.47 -0.23
N SER A 194 6.00 -19.18 -1.47
CA SER A 194 4.86 -19.83 -2.12
C SER A 194 5.12 -21.33 -2.32
N SER A 195 6.36 -21.72 -2.68
CA SER A 195 6.74 -23.12 -2.88
C SER A 195 6.83 -23.96 -1.60
N GLU A 196 6.98 -23.33 -0.42
CA GLU A 196 6.96 -24.04 0.87
C GLU A 196 5.54 -24.43 1.31
N THR A 197 4.51 -23.90 0.64
CA THR A 197 3.09 -24.12 0.96
C THR A 197 2.41 -25.18 0.09
N THR A 198 3.10 -25.69 -0.93
CA THR A 198 2.68 -26.79 -1.83
C THR A 198 3.41 -28.07 -1.52
#